data_AF-A0A1T4T7S3-F1
#
_entry.id   AF-A0A1T4T7S3-F1
#
_cell.length_a   1.000
_cell.length_b   1.000
_cell.length_c   1.000
_cell.angle_alpha   90.00
_cell.angle_beta   90.00
_cell.angle_gamma   90.00
#
_symmetry.space_group_name_H-M   'P 1'
#
loop_
_entity.id
_entity.type
_entity.pdbx_description
1 polymer ?
#
loop_
_entity_poly.entity_id
_entity_poly.type
_entity_poly.pdbx_seq_one_letter_code
_entity_poly.pdbx_strand_id
1 'polypeptide(L)'
;MSNTLVNLTDTLFAEKDGSKFATLKDKLIRSYAGKDRQAVIATLVRYAREGQLLHWRGYLMADIVRLMAPGESAWRPFFEWAVSQPALAYWATDGLLTTAGRDAYPVLVALALNEDRSPEQRAKAMKSLAMYSRQPFDRALPGDPGYWKPEQLRLTELQAWQEQGYPDGAGYAPPQVHPSLLHPGNDFEKLMARLDKQLEKKRRKNKDHANPSDWLTVADEKDMAYIRERWTLPDVYLTFLQNYSPLKVTFSGPHFTEGLSLYGAHELAARQGGYAFNGISGEPLTDWPSDLLVIGDDGADPYCLDLSAIKDGDAPVLMALHGQGDWDFEVYAESFAELIRKLVAVK
;
A
#
# COMPACT_ATOMS: atom_id res chain seq x y z
N MET A 1 8.68 16.53 34.54
CA MET A 1 9.51 16.13 33.38
C MET A 1 10.94 15.95 33.87
N SER A 2 11.64 14.86 33.52
CA SER A 2 13.03 14.64 34.00
C SER A 2 14.03 15.59 33.33
N ASN A 3 15.11 15.98 34.00
CA ASN A 3 16.15 16.87 33.43
C ASN A 3 16.73 16.31 32.12
N THR A 4 16.84 14.99 31.99
CA THR A 4 17.34 14.34 30.79
C THR A 4 16.37 14.43 29.60
N LEU A 5 15.06 14.41 29.85
CA LEU A 5 14.04 14.62 28.82
C LEU A 5 14.05 16.07 28.32
N VAL A 6 14.13 17.04 29.23
CA VAL A 6 14.24 18.47 28.89
C VAL A 6 15.46 18.73 28.00
N ASN A 7 16.64 18.24 28.41
CA ASN A 7 17.86 18.39 27.63
C ASN A 7 17.74 17.78 26.21
N LEU A 8 17.11 16.61 26.09
CA LEU A 8 16.92 15.96 24.79
C LEU A 8 15.95 16.75 23.91
N THR A 9 14.88 17.29 24.49
CA THR A 9 13.93 18.17 23.81
C THR A 9 14.63 19.44 23.32
N ASP A 10 15.42 20.11 24.15
CA ASP A 10 16.12 21.35 23.75
C ASP A 10 17.14 21.08 22.64
N THR A 11 17.86 19.95 22.73
CA THR A 11 18.78 19.49 21.67
C THR A 11 18.03 19.26 20.36
N LEU A 12 16.87 18.61 20.42
CA LEU A 12 16.02 18.34 19.25
C LEU A 12 15.58 19.65 18.58
N PHE A 13 15.19 20.67 19.35
CA PHE A 13 14.76 21.97 18.83
C PHE A 13 15.91 22.80 18.24
N ALA A 14 17.14 22.65 18.75
CA ALA A 14 18.31 23.34 18.25
C ALA A 14 18.91 22.70 16.97
N GLU A 15 18.58 21.44 16.67
CA GLU A 15 19.15 20.68 15.57
C GLU A 15 18.72 21.22 14.18
N LYS A 16 19.69 21.30 13.27
CA LYS A 16 19.56 21.83 11.91
C LYS A 16 19.82 20.77 10.83
N ASP A 17 20.41 19.65 11.21
CA ASP A 17 20.65 18.51 10.33
C ASP A 17 19.50 17.50 10.43
N GLY A 18 18.91 17.16 9.28
CA GLY A 18 17.77 16.26 9.23
C GLY A 18 18.06 14.84 9.72
N SER A 19 19.25 14.31 9.44
CA SER A 19 19.64 12.95 9.84
C SER A 19 19.90 12.85 11.35
N LYS A 20 20.53 13.87 11.93
CA LYS A 20 20.69 13.98 13.39
C LYS A 20 19.36 14.22 14.07
N PHE A 21 18.49 15.06 13.50
CA PHE A 21 17.13 15.27 14.01
C PHE A 21 16.36 13.95 14.07
N ALA A 22 16.38 13.15 13.00
CA ALA A 22 15.75 11.83 12.97
C ALA A 22 16.26 10.93 14.11
N THR A 23 17.59 10.88 14.28
CA THR A 23 18.24 10.09 15.33
C THR A 23 17.81 10.54 16.74
N LEU A 24 17.73 11.86 16.98
CA LEU A 24 17.31 12.42 18.26
C LEU A 24 15.82 12.17 18.54
N LYS A 25 14.96 12.35 17.54
CA LYS A 25 13.52 12.02 17.59
C LYS A 25 13.33 10.55 17.97
N ASP A 26 14.01 9.65 17.29
CA ASP A 26 13.88 8.21 17.57
C ASP A 26 14.40 7.86 18.96
N LYS A 27 15.49 8.49 19.41
CA LYS A 27 16.00 8.34 20.77
C LYS A 27 14.99 8.82 21.80
N LEU A 28 14.33 9.95 21.56
CA LEU A 28 13.27 10.49 22.42
C LEU A 28 12.13 9.48 22.58
N ILE A 29 11.60 8.98 21.46
CA ILE A 29 10.52 8.00 21.44
C ILE A 29 10.94 6.72 22.17
N ARG A 30 12.05 6.09 21.77
CA ARG A 30 12.51 4.83 22.37
C ARG A 30 12.78 4.94 23.88
N SER A 31 13.32 6.06 24.33
CA SER A 31 13.75 6.21 25.74
C SER A 31 12.61 6.58 26.69
N TYR A 32 11.58 7.27 26.19
CA TYR A 32 10.57 7.91 27.03
C TYR A 32 9.12 7.58 26.69
N ALA A 33 8.80 7.03 25.51
CA ALA A 33 7.40 6.73 25.18
C ALA A 33 6.73 5.74 26.16
N GLY A 34 7.49 4.78 26.69
CA GLY A 34 7.01 3.84 27.71
C GLY A 34 6.99 4.39 29.15
N LYS A 35 7.61 5.54 29.40
CA LYS A 35 7.77 6.14 30.75
C LYS A 35 6.90 7.38 30.95
N ASP A 36 6.86 8.24 29.93
CA ASP A 36 6.17 9.52 29.93
C ASP A 36 5.67 9.84 28.50
N ARG A 37 4.74 9.01 28.03
CA ARG A 37 4.15 9.08 26.67
C ARG A 37 3.60 10.46 26.35
N GLN A 38 2.90 11.08 27.30
CA GLN A 38 2.27 12.38 27.10
C GLN A 38 3.31 13.50 26.93
N ALA A 39 4.42 13.49 27.66
CA ALA A 39 5.50 14.46 27.46
C ALA A 39 6.22 14.28 26.11
N VAL A 40 6.37 13.04 25.63
CA VAL A 40 6.90 12.77 24.28
C VAL A 40 5.95 13.33 23.22
N ILE A 41 4.65 13.03 23.29
CA ILE A 41 3.65 13.57 22.35
C ILE A 41 3.67 15.10 22.39
N ALA A 42 3.66 15.72 23.58
CA ALA A 42 3.72 17.18 23.74
C ALA A 42 4.95 17.78 23.05
N THR A 43 6.11 17.14 23.18
CA THR A 43 7.36 17.58 22.54
C THR A 43 7.25 17.53 21.02
N LEU A 44 6.75 16.43 20.46
CA LEU A 44 6.60 16.26 19.02
C LEU A 44 5.54 17.20 18.43
N VAL A 45 4.41 17.38 19.12
CA VAL A 45 3.36 18.34 18.77
C VAL A 45 3.90 19.77 18.74
N ARG A 46 4.68 20.16 19.76
CA ARG A 46 5.33 21.48 19.78
C ARG A 46 6.30 21.63 18.61
N TYR A 47 7.11 20.60 18.32
CA TYR A 47 8.05 20.67 17.20
C TYR A 47 7.33 20.75 15.86
N ALA A 48 6.22 20.03 15.68
CA ALA A 48 5.41 20.15 14.47
C ALA A 48 4.87 21.58 14.23
N ARG A 49 4.62 22.34 15.29
CA ARG A 49 4.19 23.74 15.21
C ARG A 49 5.34 24.71 14.96
N GLU A 50 6.44 24.53 15.68
CA GLU A 50 7.45 25.58 15.87
C GLU A 50 8.85 25.20 15.34
N GLY A 51 9.12 23.92 15.12
CA GLY A 51 10.44 23.38 14.82
C GLY A 51 11.02 23.94 13.52
N GLN A 52 12.32 24.23 13.50
CA GLN A 52 12.96 24.91 12.36
C GLN A 52 13.02 24.07 11.08
N LEU A 53 13.04 22.73 11.19
CA LEU A 53 13.08 21.83 10.04
C LEU A 53 11.66 21.59 9.48
N LEU A 54 11.25 22.44 8.53
CA LEU A 54 9.89 22.44 7.99
C LEU A 54 9.45 21.10 7.41
N HIS A 55 10.30 20.44 6.62
CA HIS A 55 9.98 19.14 6.01
C HIS A 55 9.71 18.05 7.06
N TRP A 56 10.41 18.09 8.21
CA TRP A 56 10.20 17.14 9.30
C TRP A 56 8.85 17.31 10.01
N ARG A 57 8.27 18.52 10.01
CA ARG A 57 7.00 18.79 10.72
C ARG A 57 5.88 17.86 10.26
N GLY A 58 5.76 17.60 8.96
CA GLY A 58 4.79 16.66 8.40
C GLY A 58 5.10 15.21 8.79
N TYR A 59 6.35 14.78 8.64
CA TYR A 59 6.78 13.41 8.97
C TYR A 59 6.57 13.03 10.44
N LEU A 60 6.63 14.01 11.36
CA LEU A 60 6.35 13.77 12.78
C LEU A 60 4.91 13.30 13.04
N MET A 61 3.94 13.60 12.16
CA MET A 61 2.54 13.25 12.40
C MET A 61 2.35 11.74 12.55
N ALA A 62 3.03 10.95 11.71
CA ALA A 62 2.93 9.49 11.78
C ALA A 62 3.42 8.95 13.13
N ASP A 63 4.50 9.52 13.67
CA ASP A 63 5.02 9.15 14.98
C ASP A 63 4.09 9.59 16.11
N ILE A 64 3.53 10.80 16.02
CA ILE A 64 2.55 11.30 16.99
C ILE A 64 1.32 10.38 17.03
N VAL A 65 0.74 10.06 15.87
CA VAL A 65 -0.44 9.19 15.75
C VAL A 65 -0.16 7.79 16.31
N ARG A 66 1.01 7.21 16.04
CA ARG A 66 1.42 5.90 16.60
C ARG A 66 1.52 5.88 18.12
N LEU A 67 1.78 7.02 18.75
CA LEU A 67 1.87 7.14 20.21
C LEU A 67 0.50 7.32 20.86
N MET A 68 -0.55 7.60 20.10
CA MET A 68 -1.87 7.93 20.64
C MET A 68 -2.76 6.71 20.80
N ALA A 69 -3.60 6.73 21.83
CA ALA A 69 -4.73 5.81 21.91
C ALA A 69 -5.96 6.44 21.20
N PRO A 70 -6.84 5.61 20.61
CA PRO A 70 -8.12 6.10 20.06
C PRO A 70 -8.92 6.86 21.11
N GLY A 71 -9.47 8.01 20.74
CA GLY A 71 -10.32 8.84 21.60
C GLY A 71 -9.59 9.74 22.59
N GLU A 72 -8.26 9.90 22.50
CA GLU A 72 -7.51 10.90 23.27
C GLU A 72 -7.81 12.34 22.80
N SER A 73 -8.99 12.82 23.17
CA SER A 73 -9.55 14.12 22.74
C SER A 73 -8.73 15.34 23.17
N ALA A 74 -7.85 15.21 24.16
CA ALA A 74 -6.95 16.28 24.60
C ALA A 74 -6.07 16.82 23.44
N TRP A 75 -5.78 15.98 22.45
CA TRP A 75 -4.96 16.35 21.30
C TRP A 75 -5.78 16.70 20.04
N ARG A 76 -7.11 16.58 20.08
CA ARG A 76 -7.98 16.95 18.96
C ARG A 76 -7.73 18.37 18.45
N PRO A 77 -7.59 19.43 19.30
CA PRO A 77 -7.34 20.78 18.80
C PRO A 77 -6.04 20.92 18.00
N PHE A 78 -5.04 20.09 18.31
CA PHE A 78 -3.81 20.07 17.53
C PHE A 78 -4.06 19.56 16.11
N PHE A 79 -4.80 18.46 15.95
CA PHE A 79 -5.08 17.92 14.62
C PHE A 79 -6.08 18.78 13.85
N GLU A 80 -7.09 19.36 14.49
CA GLU A 80 -7.98 20.34 13.83
C GLU A 80 -7.18 21.50 13.22
N TRP A 81 -6.21 22.04 13.97
CA TRP A 81 -5.28 23.02 13.44
C TRP A 81 -4.43 22.43 12.32
N ALA A 82 -3.80 21.27 12.51
CA ALA A 82 -2.87 20.71 11.54
C ALA A 82 -3.55 20.36 10.20
N VAL A 83 -4.79 19.87 10.21
CA VAL A 83 -5.54 19.55 8.99
C VAL A 83 -5.86 20.82 8.18
N SER A 84 -5.97 21.98 8.84
CA SER A 84 -6.14 23.26 8.14
C SER A 84 -4.87 23.76 7.44
N GLN A 85 -3.69 23.30 7.84
CA GLN A 85 -2.41 23.74 7.29
C GLN A 85 -2.03 22.93 6.04
N PRO A 86 -1.80 23.56 4.87
CA PRO A 86 -1.44 22.85 3.64
C PRO A 86 -0.25 21.89 3.80
N ALA A 87 0.81 22.30 4.50
CA ALA A 87 2.00 21.46 4.65
C ALA A 87 1.81 20.23 5.55
N LEU A 88 0.71 20.16 6.33
CA LEU A 88 0.49 19.11 7.34
C LEU A 88 -0.76 18.27 7.07
N ALA A 89 -1.71 18.78 6.28
CA ALA A 89 -3.05 18.22 6.15
C ALA A 89 -3.07 16.72 5.79
N TYR A 90 -2.24 16.31 4.84
CA TYR A 90 -2.12 14.91 4.41
C TYR A 90 -1.84 13.99 5.60
N TRP A 91 -0.80 14.29 6.38
CA TRP A 91 -0.39 13.45 7.50
C TRP A 91 -1.22 13.64 8.76
N ALA A 92 -1.86 14.80 8.93
CA ALA A 92 -2.69 15.12 10.09
C ALA A 92 -4.07 14.45 10.05
N THR A 93 -4.54 14.03 8.87
CA THR A 93 -5.88 13.45 8.64
C THR A 93 -6.16 12.26 9.57
N ASP A 94 -5.23 11.31 9.67
CA ASP A 94 -5.41 10.10 10.49
C ASP A 94 -5.40 10.42 11.99
N GLY A 95 -4.64 11.44 12.40
CA GLY A 95 -4.62 11.89 13.79
C GLY A 95 -5.92 12.58 14.20
N LEU A 96 -6.55 13.33 13.30
CA LEU A 96 -7.87 13.90 13.54
C LEU A 96 -8.91 12.77 13.76
N LEU A 97 -8.92 11.76 12.89
CA LEU A 97 -9.80 10.59 13.05
C LEU A 97 -9.49 9.80 14.32
N THR A 98 -8.22 9.63 14.67
CA THR A 98 -7.80 8.93 15.89
C THR A 98 -8.28 9.64 17.16
N THR A 99 -8.25 10.98 17.17
CA THR A 99 -8.57 11.79 18.36
C THR A 99 -10.04 12.21 18.46
N ALA A 100 -10.71 12.43 17.33
CA ALA A 100 -12.10 12.91 17.26
C ALA A 100 -13.11 11.84 16.81
N GLY A 101 -12.66 10.71 16.26
CA GLY A 101 -13.56 9.68 15.75
C GLY A 101 -14.52 10.22 14.68
N ARG A 102 -15.81 9.93 14.82
CA ARG A 102 -16.86 10.38 13.87
C ARG A 102 -17.01 11.90 13.81
N ASP A 103 -16.63 12.63 14.86
CA ASP A 103 -16.68 14.10 14.86
C ASP A 103 -15.70 14.71 13.83
N ALA A 104 -14.71 13.93 13.36
CA ALA A 104 -13.80 14.35 12.29
C ALA A 104 -14.47 14.39 10.92
N TYR A 105 -15.56 13.64 10.70
CA TYR A 105 -16.12 13.41 9.36
C TYR A 105 -16.52 14.69 8.64
N PRO A 106 -17.23 15.66 9.26
CA PRO A 106 -17.56 16.91 8.57
C PRO A 106 -16.34 17.67 8.08
N VAL A 107 -15.26 17.71 8.88
CA VAL A 107 -14.01 18.40 8.54
C VAL A 107 -13.31 17.71 7.36
N LEU A 108 -13.28 16.38 7.35
CA LEU A 108 -12.62 15.63 6.29
C LEU A 108 -13.42 15.58 5.00
N VAL A 109 -14.76 15.56 5.08
CA VAL A 109 -15.62 15.72 3.89
C VAL A 109 -15.39 17.10 3.27
N ALA A 110 -15.37 18.16 4.09
CA ALA A 110 -15.05 19.50 3.61
C ALA A 110 -13.65 19.57 2.99
N LEU A 111 -12.65 18.89 3.56
CA LEU A 111 -11.30 18.80 2.99
C LEU A 111 -11.29 18.10 1.63
N ALA A 112 -11.99 16.97 1.48
CA ALA A 112 -12.06 16.22 0.23
C ALA A 112 -12.74 17.01 -0.91
N LEU A 113 -13.77 17.81 -0.57
CA LEU A 113 -14.52 18.64 -1.50
C LEU A 113 -13.82 19.96 -1.86
N ASN A 114 -12.80 20.37 -1.11
CA ASN A 114 -12.15 21.66 -1.31
C ASN A 114 -11.16 21.62 -2.49
N GLU A 115 -11.52 22.28 -3.59
CA GLU A 115 -10.70 22.34 -4.82
C GLU A 115 -9.45 23.22 -4.70
N ASP A 116 -9.36 24.08 -3.68
CA ASP A 116 -8.15 24.87 -3.39
C ASP A 116 -7.04 24.03 -2.74
N ARG A 117 -7.34 22.78 -2.38
CA ARG A 117 -6.42 21.83 -1.76
C ARG A 117 -5.81 20.92 -2.81
N SER A 118 -4.62 20.41 -2.52
CA SER A 118 -3.93 19.54 -3.47
C SER A 118 -4.70 18.24 -3.68
N PRO A 119 -4.63 17.61 -4.87
CA PRO A 119 -5.28 16.33 -5.13
C PRO A 119 -4.98 15.24 -4.09
N GLU A 120 -3.74 15.15 -3.64
CA GLU A 120 -3.27 14.14 -2.69
C GLU A 120 -3.90 14.34 -1.30
N GLN A 121 -4.09 15.59 -0.87
CA GLN A 121 -4.77 15.91 0.39
C GLN A 121 -6.24 15.51 0.35
N ARG A 122 -6.91 15.79 -0.77
CA ARG A 122 -8.32 15.45 -0.99
C ARG A 122 -8.51 13.93 -1.04
N ALA A 123 -7.64 13.25 -1.78
CA ALA A 123 -7.59 11.80 -1.87
C ALA A 123 -7.31 11.15 -0.50
N LYS A 124 -6.37 11.69 0.27
CA LYS A 124 -6.05 11.21 1.62
C LYS A 124 -7.24 11.34 2.57
N ALA A 125 -7.96 12.46 2.55
CA ALA A 125 -9.18 12.63 3.33
C ALA A 125 -10.23 11.57 2.97
N MET A 126 -10.49 11.35 1.69
CA MET A 126 -11.44 10.33 1.22
C MET A 126 -10.99 8.91 1.58
N LYS A 127 -9.71 8.58 1.43
CA LYS A 127 -9.14 7.28 1.82
C LYS A 127 -9.32 7.01 3.30
N SER A 128 -8.98 7.97 4.16
CA SER A 128 -9.11 7.80 5.60
C SER A 128 -10.59 7.72 6.01
N LEU A 129 -11.49 8.46 5.35
CA LEU A 129 -12.94 8.30 5.54
C LEU A 129 -13.41 6.90 5.14
N ALA A 130 -12.97 6.38 4.00
CA ALA A 130 -13.30 5.02 3.55
C ALA A 130 -12.93 3.97 4.61
N MET A 131 -11.70 4.03 5.10
CA MET A 131 -11.18 3.11 6.11
C MET A 131 -11.96 3.17 7.43
N TYR A 132 -12.22 4.37 7.98
CA TYR A 132 -12.85 4.52 9.29
C TYR A 132 -14.36 4.31 9.27
N SER A 133 -15.03 4.66 8.17
CA SER A 133 -16.48 4.47 8.01
C SER A 133 -16.84 3.12 7.37
N ARG A 134 -15.85 2.36 6.87
CA ARG A 134 -16.05 1.12 6.09
C ARG A 134 -16.86 1.35 4.81
N GLN A 135 -16.86 2.57 4.30
CA GLN A 135 -17.46 2.92 3.01
C GLN A 135 -16.46 2.64 1.89
N PRO A 136 -16.87 2.04 0.76
CA PRO A 136 -15.96 1.65 -0.32
C PRO A 136 -15.67 2.84 -1.26
N PHE A 137 -15.36 4.02 -0.72
CA PHE A 137 -15.07 5.22 -1.53
C PHE A 137 -13.78 5.09 -2.34
N ASP A 138 -12.92 4.16 -1.95
CA ASP A 138 -11.61 3.89 -2.54
C ASP A 138 -11.56 2.59 -3.35
N ARG A 139 -12.72 1.96 -3.58
CA ARG A 139 -12.83 0.75 -4.40
C ARG A 139 -12.19 0.96 -5.78
N ALA A 140 -11.52 -0.08 -6.27
CA ALA A 140 -10.77 -0.07 -7.54
C ALA A 140 -9.67 1.02 -7.64
N LEU A 141 -9.33 1.72 -6.54
CA LEU A 141 -8.21 2.65 -6.51
C LEU A 141 -6.96 2.00 -5.87
N PRO A 142 -5.75 2.50 -6.17
CA PRO A 142 -4.54 2.12 -5.48
C PRO A 142 -4.64 2.29 -3.96
N GLY A 143 -3.86 1.51 -3.20
CA GLY A 143 -3.84 1.60 -1.74
C GLY A 143 -3.36 2.95 -1.23
N ASP A 144 -2.35 3.53 -1.90
CA ASP A 144 -1.84 4.86 -1.61
C ASP A 144 -2.66 5.94 -2.34
N PRO A 145 -3.31 6.85 -1.60
CA PRO A 145 -4.08 7.96 -2.18
C PRO A 145 -3.24 8.98 -2.94
N GLY A 146 -1.90 8.98 -2.81
CA GLY A 146 -1.00 9.84 -3.58
C GLY A 146 -1.04 9.60 -5.10
N TYR A 147 -1.50 8.42 -5.53
CA TYR A 147 -1.65 8.08 -6.95
C TYR A 147 -3.05 8.31 -7.51
N TRP A 148 -3.97 8.84 -6.72
CA TRP A 148 -5.35 9.03 -7.15
C TRP A 148 -5.47 10.32 -7.95
N LYS A 149 -6.22 10.26 -9.05
CA LYS A 149 -6.54 11.43 -9.87
C LYS A 149 -7.80 12.13 -9.36
N PRO A 150 -7.93 13.47 -9.48
CA PRO A 150 -9.11 14.20 -9.03
C PRO A 150 -10.44 13.63 -9.54
N GLU A 151 -10.49 13.23 -10.81
CA GLU A 151 -11.64 12.64 -11.49
C GLU A 151 -12.04 11.24 -10.95
N GLN A 152 -11.15 10.59 -10.21
CA GLN A 152 -11.44 9.31 -9.55
C GLN A 152 -12.08 9.48 -8.16
N LEU A 153 -12.10 10.71 -7.62
CA LEU A 153 -12.70 10.99 -6.33
C LEU A 153 -14.23 10.91 -6.43
N ARG A 154 -14.83 10.05 -5.60
CA ARG A 154 -16.26 9.79 -5.58
C ARG A 154 -17.04 10.85 -4.80
N LEU A 155 -16.88 12.11 -5.19
CA LEU A 155 -17.37 13.27 -4.44
C LEU A 155 -18.89 13.26 -4.26
N THR A 156 -19.64 12.84 -5.28
CA THR A 156 -21.11 12.72 -5.21
C THR A 156 -21.55 11.69 -4.18
N GLU A 157 -20.88 10.53 -4.11
CA GLU A 157 -21.16 9.51 -3.09
C GLU A 157 -20.80 10.01 -1.70
N LEU A 158 -19.71 10.76 -1.56
CA LEU A 158 -19.29 11.34 -0.30
C LEU A 158 -20.30 12.37 0.24
N GLN A 159 -20.84 13.22 -0.63
CA GLN A 159 -21.89 14.18 -0.30
C GLN A 159 -23.19 13.49 0.10
N ALA A 160 -23.63 12.50 -0.67
CA ALA A 160 -24.82 11.72 -0.33
C ALA A 160 -24.67 10.97 1.02
N TRP A 161 -23.47 10.45 1.30
CA TRP A 161 -23.15 9.84 2.59
C TRP A 161 -23.19 10.84 3.75
N GLN A 162 -22.73 12.07 3.54
CA GLN A 162 -22.85 13.16 4.50
C GLN A 162 -24.32 13.51 4.79
N GLU A 163 -25.15 13.64 3.77
CA GLU A 163 -26.59 13.93 3.91
C GLU A 163 -27.34 12.85 4.70
N GLN A 164 -26.88 11.60 4.63
CA GLN A 164 -27.42 10.46 5.37
C GLN A 164 -26.95 10.39 6.84
N GLY A 165 -26.13 11.33 7.30
CA GLY A 165 -25.62 11.34 8.68
C GLY A 165 -24.47 10.37 8.92
N TYR A 166 -23.68 10.09 7.88
CA TYR A 166 -22.45 9.27 7.93
C TYR A 166 -22.66 7.81 8.40
N PRO A 167 -23.60 7.04 7.82
CA PRO A 167 -23.78 5.64 8.19
C PRO A 167 -22.51 4.82 7.91
N ASP A 168 -22.19 3.85 8.75
CA ASP A 168 -21.10 2.92 8.44
C ASP A 168 -21.47 2.07 7.22
N GLY A 169 -20.48 1.82 6.36
CA GLY A 169 -20.62 0.86 5.28
C GLY A 169 -20.54 -0.59 5.77
N ALA A 170 -20.90 -1.51 4.89
CA ALA A 170 -20.74 -2.94 5.14
C ALA A 170 -19.25 -3.37 5.17
N GLY A 171 -18.34 -2.51 4.73
CA GLY A 171 -16.97 -2.89 4.36
C GLY A 171 -16.95 -3.76 3.10
N TYR A 172 -15.78 -4.29 2.79
CA TYR A 172 -15.62 -5.24 1.69
C TYR A 172 -16.02 -6.66 2.14
N ALA A 173 -16.85 -7.33 1.34
CA ALA A 173 -17.17 -8.74 1.54
C ALA A 173 -15.94 -9.59 1.22
N PRO A 174 -15.45 -10.49 2.09
CA PRO A 174 -14.23 -11.24 1.85
C PRO A 174 -14.17 -11.83 0.43
N PRO A 175 -13.06 -11.67 -0.32
CA PRO A 175 -12.97 -12.22 -1.66
C PRO A 175 -13.18 -13.74 -1.66
N GLN A 176 -13.69 -14.27 -2.77
CA GLN A 176 -13.79 -15.71 -2.94
C GLN A 176 -12.38 -16.33 -3.03
N VAL A 177 -12.14 -17.34 -2.20
CA VAL A 177 -10.87 -18.08 -2.17
C VAL A 177 -11.08 -19.54 -2.53
N HIS A 178 -10.07 -20.18 -3.11
CA HIS A 178 -10.16 -21.60 -3.48
C HIS A 178 -10.05 -22.51 -2.25
N PRO A 179 -10.86 -23.59 -2.12
CA PRO A 179 -10.87 -24.46 -0.93
C PRO A 179 -9.54 -25.12 -0.57
N SER A 180 -8.66 -25.33 -1.56
CA SER A 180 -7.34 -25.93 -1.36
C SER A 180 -6.40 -25.07 -0.49
N LEU A 181 -6.67 -23.76 -0.32
CA LEU A 181 -5.92 -22.95 0.64
C LEU A 181 -6.14 -23.43 2.09
N LEU A 182 -7.30 -24.04 2.37
CA LEU A 182 -7.62 -24.66 3.66
C LEU A 182 -7.28 -26.15 3.69
N HIS A 183 -7.48 -26.84 2.57
CA HIS A 183 -7.32 -28.29 2.45
C HIS A 183 -6.47 -28.65 1.23
N PRO A 184 -5.14 -28.42 1.26
CA PRO A 184 -4.28 -28.68 0.12
C PRO A 184 -4.06 -30.19 -0.08
N GLY A 185 -4.31 -30.68 -1.29
CA GLY A 185 -4.16 -32.08 -1.70
C GLY A 185 -2.83 -32.39 -2.38
N ASN A 186 -2.20 -31.43 -3.05
CA ASN A 186 -0.89 -31.62 -3.71
C ASN A 186 0.18 -30.61 -3.22
N ASP A 187 1.41 -30.77 -3.70
CA ASP A 187 2.55 -29.96 -3.22
C ASP A 187 2.49 -28.49 -3.64
N PHE A 188 1.95 -28.19 -4.82
CA PHE A 188 1.73 -26.81 -5.25
C PHE A 188 0.65 -26.14 -4.40
N GLU A 189 -0.44 -26.83 -4.09
CA GLU A 189 -1.49 -26.33 -3.20
C GLU A 189 -0.97 -26.10 -1.77
N LYS A 190 -0.13 -27.00 -1.25
CA LYS A 190 0.54 -26.79 0.05
C LYS A 190 1.42 -25.55 0.02
N LEU A 191 2.07 -25.27 -1.11
CA LEU A 191 2.87 -24.07 -1.28
C LEU A 191 1.99 -22.81 -1.27
N MET A 192 0.86 -22.81 -1.99
CA MET A 192 -0.09 -21.69 -2.01
C MET A 192 -0.71 -21.45 -0.63
N ALA A 193 -1.08 -22.50 0.10
CA ALA A 193 -1.59 -22.38 1.47
C ALA A 193 -0.58 -21.73 2.43
N ARG A 194 0.73 -22.01 2.26
CA ARG A 194 1.79 -21.33 3.02
C ARG A 194 1.92 -19.86 2.64
N LEU A 195 1.85 -19.55 1.35
CA LEU A 195 1.85 -18.18 0.85
C LEU A 195 0.67 -17.40 1.43
N ASP A 196 -0.56 -17.93 1.34
CA ASP A 196 -1.75 -17.28 1.89
C ASP A 196 -1.65 -17.07 3.40
N LYS A 197 -1.08 -18.02 4.15
CA LYS A 197 -0.85 -17.85 5.59
C LYS A 197 0.11 -16.70 5.92
N GLN A 198 1.08 -16.41 5.06
CA GLN A 198 1.93 -15.23 5.23
C GLN A 198 1.18 -13.94 4.92
N LEU A 199 0.43 -13.95 3.83
CA LEU A 199 -0.40 -12.82 3.43
C LEU A 199 -1.48 -12.51 4.47
N GLU A 200 -2.09 -13.53 5.09
CA GLU A 200 -3.05 -13.37 6.17
C GLU A 200 -2.47 -12.61 7.36
N LYS A 201 -1.20 -12.85 7.69
CA LYS A 201 -0.51 -12.09 8.74
C LYS A 201 -0.37 -10.61 8.37
N LYS A 202 -0.14 -10.28 7.10
CA LYS A 202 -0.11 -8.90 6.60
C LYS A 202 -1.50 -8.26 6.67
N ARG A 203 -2.51 -8.93 6.11
CA ARG A 203 -3.94 -8.52 6.16
C ARG A 203 -4.42 -8.22 7.57
N ARG A 204 -4.04 -9.04 8.56
CA ARG A 204 -4.42 -8.85 9.97
C ARG A 204 -3.76 -7.62 10.61
N LYS A 205 -2.56 -7.23 10.17
CA LYS A 205 -1.83 -6.04 10.65
C LYS A 205 -2.36 -4.76 10.01
N ASN A 206 -2.61 -4.78 8.70
CA ASN A 206 -3.03 -3.62 7.91
C ASN A 206 -4.49 -3.80 7.46
N LYS A 207 -5.43 -3.64 8.40
CA LYS A 207 -6.85 -3.81 8.12
C LYS A 207 -7.41 -2.62 7.35
N ASP A 208 -7.43 -2.75 6.03
CA ASP A 208 -8.23 -1.88 5.17
C ASP A 208 -9.59 -2.54 4.92
N HIS A 209 -10.61 -2.07 5.64
CA HIS A 209 -11.97 -2.61 5.54
C HIS A 209 -12.71 -2.14 4.28
N ALA A 210 -12.19 -1.14 3.57
CA ALA A 210 -12.81 -0.58 2.38
C ALA A 210 -12.21 -1.17 1.10
N ASN A 211 -10.93 -1.54 1.13
CA ASN A 211 -10.20 -2.00 -0.04
C ASN A 211 -9.30 -3.22 0.29
N PRO A 212 -9.73 -4.45 -0.04
CA PRO A 212 -9.00 -5.66 0.29
C PRO A 212 -7.66 -5.70 -0.43
N SER A 213 -6.64 -6.20 0.25
CA SER A 213 -5.30 -6.42 -0.27
C SER A 213 -4.70 -7.67 0.32
N ASP A 214 -3.57 -8.10 -0.25
CA ASP A 214 -2.86 -9.29 0.15
C ASP A 214 -3.72 -10.56 0.10
N TRP A 215 -4.65 -10.74 -0.84
CA TRP A 215 -5.43 -12.00 -0.96
C TRP A 215 -4.96 -12.85 -2.14
N LEU A 216 -5.12 -14.18 -2.02
CA LEU A 216 -5.14 -15.08 -3.16
C LEU A 216 -6.59 -15.46 -3.44
N THR A 217 -7.11 -15.09 -4.61
CA THR A 217 -8.53 -15.22 -4.95
C THR A 217 -8.74 -16.12 -6.15
N VAL A 218 -9.96 -16.65 -6.29
CA VAL A 218 -10.37 -17.25 -7.57
C VAL A 218 -10.51 -16.13 -8.60
N ALA A 219 -9.96 -16.31 -9.80
CA ALA A 219 -10.06 -15.32 -10.86
C ALA A 219 -11.47 -15.27 -11.47
N ASP A 220 -11.85 -14.11 -12.02
CA ASP A 220 -13.07 -14.00 -12.84
C ASP A 220 -12.87 -14.79 -14.14
N GLU A 221 -13.88 -15.54 -14.57
CA GLU A 221 -13.78 -16.35 -15.79
C GLU A 221 -13.59 -15.48 -17.04
N LYS A 222 -14.05 -14.23 -17.04
CA LYS A 222 -13.81 -13.29 -18.14
C LYS A 222 -12.33 -12.93 -18.26
N ASP A 223 -11.67 -12.69 -17.13
CA ASP A 223 -10.23 -12.41 -17.11
C ASP A 223 -9.46 -13.63 -17.62
N MET A 224 -9.84 -14.83 -17.16
CA MET A 224 -9.21 -16.08 -17.59
C MET A 224 -9.45 -16.37 -19.08
N ALA A 225 -10.65 -16.12 -19.60
CA ALA A 225 -10.94 -16.26 -21.03
C ALA A 225 -10.08 -15.31 -21.87
N TYR A 226 -10.00 -14.03 -21.48
CA TYR A 226 -9.16 -13.04 -22.13
C TYR A 226 -7.67 -13.44 -22.12
N ILE A 227 -7.17 -13.95 -21.00
CA ILE A 227 -5.79 -14.41 -20.86
C ILE A 227 -5.50 -15.59 -21.81
N ARG A 228 -6.39 -16.59 -21.86
CA ARG A 228 -6.24 -17.78 -22.71
C ARG A 228 -6.30 -17.45 -24.20
N GLU A 229 -7.02 -16.40 -24.59
CA GLU A 229 -7.04 -15.92 -25.97
C GLU A 229 -5.72 -15.26 -26.39
N ARG A 230 -4.98 -14.69 -25.42
CA ARG A 230 -3.81 -13.85 -25.69
C ARG A 230 -2.47 -14.55 -25.50
N TRP A 231 -2.39 -15.51 -24.59
CA TRP A 231 -1.15 -16.24 -24.29
C TRP A 231 -1.37 -17.74 -24.13
N THR A 232 -0.37 -18.52 -24.55
CA THR A 232 -0.23 -19.92 -24.13
C THR A 232 0.62 -19.96 -22.87
N LEU A 233 -0.02 -20.10 -21.71
CA LEU A 233 0.65 -20.07 -20.41
C LEU A 233 1.04 -21.48 -19.93
N PRO A 234 2.12 -21.61 -19.14
CA PRO A 234 2.43 -22.87 -18.45
C PRO A 234 1.30 -23.28 -17.50
N ASP A 235 0.99 -24.57 -17.44
CA ASP A 235 -0.08 -25.15 -16.61
C ASP A 235 -0.02 -24.72 -15.14
N VAL A 236 1.18 -24.64 -14.57
CA VAL A 236 1.39 -24.20 -13.18
C VAL A 236 0.96 -22.75 -12.99
N TYR A 237 1.35 -21.85 -13.90
CA TYR A 237 0.99 -20.43 -13.82
C TYR A 237 -0.48 -20.19 -14.17
N LEU A 238 -1.04 -20.94 -15.13
CA LEU A 238 -2.46 -20.89 -15.44
C LEU A 238 -3.31 -21.32 -14.23
N THR A 239 -2.92 -22.41 -13.56
CA THR A 239 -3.55 -22.87 -12.32
C THR A 239 -3.40 -21.84 -11.20
N PHE A 240 -2.25 -21.18 -11.12
CA PHE A 240 -2.01 -20.11 -10.17
C PHE A 240 -2.99 -18.96 -10.36
N LEU A 241 -3.10 -18.42 -11.57
CA LEU A 241 -4.03 -17.34 -11.86
C LEU A 241 -5.48 -17.77 -11.62
N GLN A 242 -5.89 -18.96 -12.07
CA GLN A 242 -7.28 -19.39 -11.95
C GLN A 242 -7.73 -19.52 -10.48
N ASN A 243 -6.91 -20.12 -9.62
CA ASN A 243 -7.32 -20.51 -8.27
C ASN A 243 -6.74 -19.60 -7.16
N TYR A 244 -5.66 -18.89 -7.46
CA TYR A 244 -4.86 -18.14 -6.48
C TYR A 244 -4.42 -16.78 -7.03
N SER A 245 -5.19 -16.17 -7.93
CA SER A 245 -4.90 -14.85 -8.48
C SER A 245 -4.61 -13.85 -7.36
N PRO A 246 -3.44 -13.19 -7.38
CA PRO A 246 -3.14 -12.10 -6.47
C PRO A 246 -4.18 -10.98 -6.54
N LEU A 247 -4.63 -10.53 -5.37
CA LEU A 247 -5.38 -9.28 -5.22
C LEU A 247 -4.55 -8.32 -4.38
N LYS A 248 -3.82 -7.43 -5.07
CA LYS A 248 -2.94 -6.41 -4.49
C LYS A 248 -1.95 -7.01 -3.49
N VAL A 249 -1.15 -7.95 -3.98
CA VAL A 249 -0.15 -8.65 -3.17
C VAL A 249 1.22 -8.04 -3.43
N THR A 250 1.87 -7.55 -2.38
CA THR A 250 3.24 -7.01 -2.46
C THR A 250 4.15 -7.65 -1.42
N PHE A 251 5.36 -8.02 -1.81
CA PHE A 251 6.41 -8.58 -0.95
C PHE A 251 7.52 -7.57 -0.73
N SER A 252 7.70 -7.15 0.51
CA SER A 252 8.88 -6.37 0.93
C SER A 252 9.97 -7.31 1.43
N GLY A 253 11.23 -6.96 1.20
CA GLY A 253 12.37 -7.73 1.70
C GLY A 253 13.68 -7.08 1.28
N PRO A 254 14.83 -7.54 1.80
CA PRO A 254 16.14 -6.98 1.44
C PRO A 254 16.50 -7.14 -0.03
N HIS A 255 15.79 -8.00 -0.76
CA HIS A 255 15.95 -8.24 -2.21
C HIS A 255 14.90 -7.51 -3.05
N PHE A 256 13.94 -6.82 -2.42
CA PHE A 256 12.90 -6.07 -3.11
C PHE A 256 12.93 -4.63 -2.61
N THR A 257 13.56 -3.75 -3.37
CA THR A 257 13.89 -2.38 -2.93
C THR A 257 12.63 -1.56 -2.73
N GLU A 258 11.69 -1.63 -3.68
CA GLU A 258 10.40 -0.93 -3.67
C GLU A 258 9.25 -1.88 -3.26
N GLY A 259 9.50 -3.18 -3.29
CA GLY A 259 8.58 -4.26 -2.97
C GLY A 259 8.03 -4.93 -4.23
N LEU A 260 8.19 -6.25 -4.33
CA LEU A 260 7.69 -7.03 -5.46
C LEU A 260 6.17 -7.13 -5.44
N SER A 261 5.51 -6.50 -6.41
CA SER A 261 4.07 -6.65 -6.65
C SER A 261 3.82 -7.84 -7.57
N LEU A 262 3.00 -8.80 -7.16
CA LEU A 262 2.57 -9.90 -8.02
C LEU A 262 1.25 -9.56 -8.72
N TYR A 263 1.17 -9.84 -10.00
CA TYR A 263 -0.01 -9.52 -10.81
C TYR A 263 -1.06 -10.62 -10.74
N GLY A 264 -2.31 -10.19 -10.51
CA GLY A 264 -3.50 -11.02 -10.64
C GLY A 264 -4.04 -11.07 -12.06
N ALA A 265 -4.94 -12.02 -12.32
CA ALA A 265 -5.58 -12.20 -13.62
C ALA A 265 -6.24 -10.89 -14.13
N HIS A 266 -6.93 -10.18 -13.23
CA HIS A 266 -7.66 -8.94 -13.55
C HIS A 266 -6.79 -7.79 -14.08
N GLU A 267 -5.51 -7.76 -13.74
CA GLU A 267 -4.59 -6.67 -14.11
C GLU A 267 -3.46 -7.12 -15.03
N LEU A 268 -3.23 -8.42 -15.17
CA LEU A 268 -2.08 -8.99 -15.90
C LEU A 268 -1.89 -8.34 -17.28
N ALA A 269 -2.98 -8.22 -18.05
CA ALA A 269 -2.92 -7.65 -19.39
C ALA A 269 -2.60 -6.15 -19.40
N ALA A 270 -3.28 -5.37 -18.56
CA ALA A 270 -3.04 -3.93 -18.46
C ALA A 270 -1.60 -3.64 -17.97
N ARG A 271 -1.07 -4.50 -17.09
CA ARG A 271 0.27 -4.39 -16.52
C ARG A 271 1.42 -4.70 -17.48
N GLN A 272 1.13 -5.18 -18.68
CA GLN A 272 2.16 -5.27 -19.73
C GLN A 272 2.45 -3.88 -20.36
N GLY A 273 1.63 -2.87 -20.07
CA GLY A 273 1.84 -1.50 -20.53
C GLY A 273 3.09 -0.88 -19.91
N GLY A 274 3.96 -0.32 -20.76
CA GLY A 274 5.30 0.13 -20.39
C GLY A 274 6.39 -0.93 -20.62
N TYR A 275 6.00 -2.18 -20.90
CA TYR A 275 6.90 -3.29 -21.21
C TYR A 275 6.65 -3.82 -22.63
N ALA A 276 5.64 -4.69 -22.81
CA ALA A 276 5.34 -5.29 -24.11
C ALA A 276 4.62 -4.33 -25.08
N PHE A 277 3.97 -3.29 -24.54
CA PHE A 277 3.33 -2.26 -25.35
C PHE A 277 3.38 -0.90 -24.68
N ASN A 278 3.26 0.15 -25.48
CA ASN A 278 3.17 1.51 -24.99
C ASN A 278 1.87 1.71 -24.21
N GLY A 279 1.96 2.11 -22.94
CA GLY A 279 0.78 2.27 -22.08
C GLY A 279 -0.21 3.38 -22.50
N ILE A 280 0.16 4.23 -23.46
CA ILE A 280 -0.69 5.30 -24.01
C ILE A 280 -1.24 4.91 -25.38
N SER A 281 -0.36 4.57 -26.35
CA SER A 281 -0.80 4.24 -27.71
C SER A 281 -1.33 2.81 -27.85
N GLY A 282 -0.97 1.91 -26.93
CA GLY A 282 -1.27 0.48 -27.01
C GLY A 282 -0.45 -0.27 -28.07
N GLU A 283 0.48 0.41 -28.74
CA GLU A 283 1.33 -0.19 -29.77
C GLU A 283 2.42 -1.06 -29.14
N PRO A 284 2.77 -2.22 -29.74
CA PRO A 284 3.86 -3.06 -29.26
C PRO A 284 5.19 -2.30 -29.19
N LEU A 285 5.97 -2.53 -28.12
CA LEU A 285 7.33 -2.01 -28.02
C LEU A 285 8.30 -2.98 -28.70
N THR A 286 9.08 -2.47 -29.67
CA THR A 286 9.91 -3.32 -30.55
C THR A 286 11.14 -3.91 -29.88
N ASP A 287 11.57 -3.30 -28.78
CA ASP A 287 12.70 -3.68 -27.95
C ASP A 287 12.32 -4.69 -26.85
N TRP A 288 11.03 -4.97 -26.66
CA TRP A 288 10.56 -5.96 -25.71
C TRP A 288 10.54 -7.37 -26.33
N PRO A 289 11.14 -8.40 -25.68
CA PRO A 289 11.07 -9.77 -26.17
C PRO A 289 9.64 -10.32 -26.12
N SER A 290 9.10 -10.77 -27.26
CA SER A 290 7.69 -11.17 -27.40
C SER A 290 7.29 -12.37 -26.54
N ASP A 291 8.24 -13.21 -26.17
CA ASP A 291 8.02 -14.42 -25.38
C ASP A 291 8.09 -14.16 -23.87
N LEU A 292 8.39 -12.92 -23.44
CA LEU A 292 8.43 -12.55 -22.03
C LEU A 292 7.12 -11.93 -21.58
N LEU A 293 6.49 -12.57 -20.60
CA LEU A 293 5.27 -12.09 -19.94
C LEU A 293 5.61 -11.56 -18.55
N VAL A 294 5.39 -10.28 -18.30
CA VAL A 294 5.60 -9.70 -16.96
C VAL A 294 4.53 -10.21 -16.00
N ILE A 295 4.94 -10.85 -14.91
CA ILE A 295 4.05 -11.43 -13.90
C ILE A 295 4.13 -10.70 -12.54
N GLY A 296 5.03 -9.74 -12.43
CA GLY A 296 5.20 -8.84 -11.30
C GLY A 296 6.33 -7.85 -11.54
N ASP A 297 6.46 -6.85 -10.67
CA ASP A 297 7.53 -5.87 -10.71
C ASP A 297 7.97 -5.42 -9.32
N ASP A 298 9.25 -5.06 -9.18
CA ASP A 298 9.80 -4.34 -8.04
C ASP A 298 10.15 -2.91 -8.49
N GLY A 299 9.19 -2.00 -8.39
CA GLY A 299 9.43 -0.59 -8.73
C GLY A 299 9.85 -0.40 -10.20
N ALA A 300 9.15 -1.07 -11.12
CA ALA A 300 9.45 -1.16 -12.55
C ALA A 300 10.56 -2.13 -12.98
N ASP A 301 11.25 -2.81 -12.06
CA ASP A 301 12.11 -3.95 -12.39
C ASP A 301 11.23 -5.19 -12.66
N PRO A 302 11.10 -5.66 -13.91
CA PRO A 302 10.13 -6.69 -14.25
C PRO A 302 10.59 -8.08 -13.82
N TYR A 303 9.63 -8.91 -13.39
CA TYR A 303 9.78 -10.35 -13.24
C TYR A 303 8.92 -11.02 -14.31
N CYS A 304 9.55 -11.73 -15.24
CA CYS A 304 8.93 -12.23 -16.45
C CYS A 304 8.92 -13.76 -16.48
N LEU A 305 7.83 -14.38 -16.90
CA LEU A 305 7.88 -15.76 -17.38
C LEU A 305 8.43 -15.78 -18.80
N ASP A 306 9.37 -16.69 -19.05
CA ASP A 306 9.83 -16.99 -20.40
C ASP A 306 8.97 -18.08 -21.05
N LEU A 307 8.03 -17.65 -21.88
CA LEU A 307 7.09 -18.51 -22.58
C LEU A 307 7.75 -19.32 -23.70
N SER A 308 8.98 -18.97 -24.12
CA SER A 308 9.74 -19.76 -25.10
C SER A 308 10.38 -21.01 -24.46
N ALA A 309 10.53 -21.02 -23.13
CA ALA A 309 11.24 -22.02 -22.36
C ALA A 309 10.32 -22.90 -21.48
N ILE A 310 9.05 -23.07 -21.87
CA ILE A 310 8.10 -23.91 -21.13
C ILE A 310 8.56 -25.36 -21.11
N LYS A 311 8.69 -25.93 -19.92
CA LYS A 311 9.08 -27.32 -19.70
C LYS A 311 8.28 -27.92 -18.56
N ASP A 312 7.76 -29.14 -18.77
CA ASP A 312 6.98 -29.89 -17.78
C ASP A 312 5.80 -29.09 -17.17
N GLY A 313 5.19 -28.21 -17.96
CA GLY A 313 4.05 -27.37 -17.56
C GLY A 313 4.42 -26.14 -16.70
N ASP A 314 5.71 -25.82 -16.57
CA ASP A 314 6.22 -24.63 -15.87
C ASP A 314 7.19 -23.85 -16.78
N ALA A 315 7.61 -22.66 -16.37
CA ALA A 315 8.58 -21.83 -17.10
C ALA A 315 9.49 -21.06 -16.14
N PRO A 316 10.76 -20.79 -16.53
CA PRO A 316 11.66 -20.00 -15.72
C PRO A 316 11.16 -18.56 -15.61
N VAL A 317 11.53 -17.93 -14.49
CA VAL A 317 11.27 -16.52 -14.22
C VAL A 317 12.56 -15.74 -14.37
N LEU A 318 12.56 -14.78 -15.29
CA LEU A 318 13.66 -13.85 -15.53
C LEU A 318 13.40 -12.53 -14.80
N MET A 319 14.47 -11.79 -14.51
CA MET A 319 14.39 -10.41 -14.03
C MET A 319 15.37 -9.51 -14.79
N ALA A 320 15.04 -8.23 -14.88
CA ALA A 320 15.95 -7.20 -15.40
C ALA A 320 15.83 -5.93 -14.54
N LEU A 321 16.87 -5.09 -14.58
CA LEU A 321 16.82 -3.77 -13.95
C LEU A 321 16.36 -2.72 -14.98
N HIS A 322 15.38 -1.91 -14.61
CA HIS A 322 14.95 -0.81 -15.45
C HIS A 322 16.00 0.31 -15.49
N GLY A 323 15.95 1.14 -16.54
CA GLY A 323 16.79 2.34 -16.65
C GLY A 323 18.25 2.09 -17.04
N GLN A 324 18.63 0.85 -17.40
CA GLN A 324 19.99 0.51 -17.87
C GLN A 324 20.24 0.81 -19.36
N GLY A 325 19.25 1.33 -20.07
CA GLY A 325 19.32 1.65 -21.51
C GLY A 325 18.83 0.51 -22.39
N ASP A 326 19.29 -0.72 -22.12
CA ASP A 326 18.83 -1.96 -22.76
C ASP A 326 18.32 -2.95 -21.70
N TRP A 327 17.43 -3.87 -22.09
CA TRP A 327 16.98 -4.95 -21.21
C TRP A 327 18.01 -6.08 -21.16
N ASP A 328 18.58 -6.32 -19.99
CA ASP A 328 19.47 -7.45 -19.70
C ASP A 328 18.80 -8.37 -18.68
N PHE A 329 18.34 -9.54 -19.16
CA PHE A 329 17.54 -10.47 -18.36
C PHE A 329 18.41 -11.57 -17.76
N GLU A 330 18.29 -11.76 -16.44
CA GLU A 330 18.92 -12.85 -15.70
C GLU A 330 17.87 -13.82 -15.15
N VAL A 331 18.22 -15.11 -15.03
CA VAL A 331 17.34 -16.11 -14.42
C VAL A 331 17.23 -15.85 -12.92
N TYR A 332 16.04 -15.49 -12.45
CA TYR A 332 15.75 -15.32 -11.03
C TYR A 332 15.29 -16.64 -10.38
N ALA A 333 14.51 -17.44 -11.11
CA ALA A 333 14.05 -18.75 -10.68
C ALA A 333 13.93 -19.70 -11.88
N GLU A 334 14.24 -20.99 -11.68
CA GLU A 334 14.19 -22.00 -12.76
C GLU A 334 12.74 -22.38 -13.13
N SER A 335 11.77 -21.96 -12.31
CA SER A 335 10.35 -22.25 -12.51
C SER A 335 9.46 -21.24 -11.77
N PHE A 336 8.20 -21.07 -12.18
CA PHE A 336 7.24 -20.25 -11.45
C PHE A 336 6.99 -20.81 -10.03
N ALA A 337 6.89 -22.13 -9.89
CA ALA A 337 6.76 -22.75 -8.58
C ALA A 337 7.97 -22.45 -7.67
N GLU A 338 9.19 -22.33 -8.24
CA GLU A 338 10.36 -21.91 -7.48
C GLU A 338 10.28 -20.44 -7.06
N LEU A 339 9.82 -19.52 -7.94
CA LEU A 339 9.56 -18.13 -7.55
C LEU A 339 8.66 -18.10 -6.30
N ILE A 340 7.54 -18.83 -6.30
CA ILE A 340 6.65 -18.84 -5.14
C ILE A 340 7.34 -19.43 -3.90
N ARG A 341 8.18 -20.47 -4.03
CA ARG A 341 9.00 -20.98 -2.91
C ARG A 341 9.92 -19.91 -2.34
N LYS A 342 10.57 -19.09 -3.19
CA LYS A 342 11.41 -17.97 -2.75
C LYS A 342 10.58 -16.94 -1.99
N LEU A 343 9.39 -16.57 -2.48
CA LEU A 343 8.51 -15.62 -1.81
C LEU A 343 8.02 -16.12 -0.45
N VAL A 344 7.68 -17.41 -0.33
CA VAL A 344 7.36 -18.04 0.96
C VAL A 344 8.56 -18.08 1.91
N ALA A 345 9.80 -18.02 1.41
CA ALA A 345 10.99 -18.00 2.25
C ALA A 345 11.36 -16.59 2.77
N VAL A 346 10.80 -15.52 2.17
CA VAL A 346 10.99 -14.14 2.63
C VAL A 346 10.39 -13.99 4.04
N LYS A 347 11.17 -13.45 4.98
CA LYS A 347 10.80 -13.33 6.39
C LYS A 347 10.24 -11.97 6.75
#